data_AF-A0A2V3HV51-F1
#
_entry.id   AF-A0A2V3HV51-F1
#
_cell.length_a   1.000
_cell.length_b   1.000
_cell.length_c   1.000
_cell.angle_alpha   90.00
_cell.angle_beta   90.00
_cell.angle_gamma   90.00
#
_symmetry.space_group_name_H-M   'P 1'
#
loop_
_entity.id
_entity.type
_entity.pdbx_description
1 polymer ?
#
loop_
_entity_poly.entity_id
_entity_poly.type
_entity_poly.pdbx_seq_one_letter_code
_entity_poly.pdbx_strand_id
1 'polypeptide(L)'
;MAVAYLSAEIGLWSDLHTYSGGLGVLAGDHVKSAADAGIDLVAVSLFYRQGYGRQHLDGSGNQSETYPEMDPAEHLSDTGVELALPLDGSTLHSRIWLAEVRGVGGHVVPVYFLDTRHPDNAPEHAALGNRLYGGDDATRLRQEFLLGVGGIRTLKLLGHSPIRGIHLNEGHCTFAALEMLAQGWSRDELSRSCLFTTHTPVPSGHDRFAWSDVASVLDGLLPADAQELTGDDETCSMSHLGIALA
;
A
#
# COMPACT_ATOMS: atom_id res chain seq x y z
N MET A 1 4.54 20.36 5.56
CA MET A 1 3.52 19.38 5.12
C MET A 1 4.24 18.39 4.24
N ALA A 2 4.24 17.12 4.63
CA ALA A 2 4.95 16.06 3.91
C ALA A 2 4.16 15.61 2.67
N VAL A 3 4.84 15.01 1.70
CA VAL A 3 4.22 14.21 0.64
C VAL A 3 4.03 12.79 1.16
N ALA A 4 2.83 12.23 0.98
CA ALA A 4 2.54 10.84 1.33
C ALA A 4 2.91 9.93 0.16
N TYR A 5 3.81 8.97 0.37
CA TYR A 5 4.24 8.00 -0.62
C TYR A 5 3.65 6.63 -0.29
N LEU A 6 2.77 6.11 -1.13
CA LEU A 6 2.14 4.81 -0.92
C LEU A 6 2.72 3.81 -1.92
N SER A 7 3.07 2.62 -1.42
CA SER A 7 3.58 1.53 -2.24
C SER A 7 3.21 0.18 -1.66
N ALA A 8 2.77 -0.74 -2.52
CA ALA A 8 2.46 -2.12 -2.12
C ALA A 8 3.72 -2.90 -1.70
N GLU A 9 4.88 -2.57 -2.24
CA GLU A 9 6.17 -3.12 -1.81
C GLU A 9 7.21 -2.03 -1.58
N ILE A 10 8.15 -2.27 -0.65
CA ILE A 10 9.25 -1.34 -0.40
C ILE A 10 10.51 -2.10 0.08
N GLY A 11 11.65 -1.84 -0.56
CA GLY A 11 12.93 -2.45 -0.24
C GLY A 11 13.84 -1.49 0.49
N LEU A 12 13.74 -1.46 1.83
CA LEU A 12 14.58 -0.59 2.67
C LEU A 12 15.94 -1.22 2.99
N TRP A 13 15.91 -2.49 3.38
CA TRP A 13 17.07 -3.30 3.75
C TRP A 13 16.91 -4.71 3.20
N SER A 14 18.02 -5.41 2.98
CA SER A 14 17.99 -6.74 2.37
C SER A 14 17.38 -7.82 3.27
N ASP A 15 17.35 -7.60 4.58
CA ASP A 15 16.79 -8.49 5.60
C ASP A 15 15.31 -8.18 5.94
N LEU A 16 14.82 -6.99 5.57
CA LEU A 16 13.40 -6.64 5.64
C LEU A 16 12.70 -7.05 4.33
N HIS A 17 12.14 -8.26 4.29
CA HIS A 17 11.58 -8.85 3.06
C HIS A 17 10.18 -8.31 2.69
N THR A 18 10.04 -6.99 2.55
CA THR A 18 8.80 -6.29 2.18
C THR A 18 8.71 -5.95 0.69
N TYR A 19 9.50 -6.61 -0.17
CA TYR A 19 9.51 -6.41 -1.61
C TYR A 19 9.88 -7.67 -2.40
N SER A 20 9.51 -7.68 -3.68
CA SER A 20 9.79 -8.79 -4.61
C SER A 20 10.65 -8.39 -5.81
N GLY A 21 10.62 -7.12 -6.23
CA GLY A 21 11.27 -6.71 -7.47
C GLY A 21 11.61 -5.23 -7.55
N GLY A 22 11.70 -4.74 -8.79
CA GLY A 22 12.18 -3.38 -9.08
C GLY A 22 11.26 -2.27 -8.55
N LEU A 23 9.95 -2.52 -8.43
CA LEU A 23 8.99 -1.55 -7.91
C LEU A 23 9.31 -1.18 -6.44
N GLY A 24 9.61 -2.17 -5.62
CA GLY A 24 9.95 -2.02 -4.21
C GLY A 24 11.36 -1.49 -4.00
N VAL A 25 12.33 -1.90 -4.82
CA VAL A 25 13.69 -1.30 -4.81
C VAL A 25 13.60 0.20 -5.11
N LEU A 26 12.84 0.59 -6.14
CA LEU A 26 12.64 1.99 -6.48
C LEU A 26 11.93 2.76 -5.36
N ALA A 27 10.92 2.17 -4.71
CA ALA A 27 10.26 2.76 -3.55
C ALA A 27 11.24 3.03 -2.39
N GLY A 28 12.15 2.08 -2.11
CA GLY A 28 13.22 2.26 -1.14
C GLY A 28 14.20 3.36 -1.53
N ASP A 29 14.58 3.41 -2.81
CA ASP A 29 15.46 4.46 -3.34
C ASP A 29 14.82 5.84 -3.28
N HIS A 30 13.50 5.98 -3.51
CA HIS A 30 12.78 7.25 -3.31
C HIS A 30 12.86 7.70 -1.85
N VAL A 31 12.57 6.81 -0.91
CA VAL A 31 12.63 7.11 0.53
C VAL A 31 14.05 7.53 0.95
N LYS A 32 15.07 6.78 0.52
CA LYS A 32 16.47 7.09 0.83
C LYS A 32 16.90 8.41 0.18
N SER A 33 16.52 8.66 -1.07
CA SER A 33 16.85 9.89 -1.78
C SER A 33 16.17 11.10 -1.15
N ALA A 34 14.92 10.96 -0.70
CA ALA A 34 14.23 12.00 0.06
C ALA A 34 14.94 12.27 1.40
N ALA A 35 15.38 11.21 2.09
CA ALA A 35 16.15 11.33 3.32
C ALA A 35 17.49 12.06 3.09
N ASP A 36 18.23 11.71 2.04
CA ASP A 36 19.51 12.35 1.69
C ASP A 36 19.34 13.81 1.26
N ALA A 37 18.26 14.11 0.54
CA ALA A 37 17.95 15.45 0.03
C ALA A 37 17.24 16.36 1.06
N GLY A 38 16.81 15.84 2.21
CA GLY A 38 16.04 16.60 3.20
C GLY A 38 14.62 16.95 2.76
N ILE A 39 13.98 16.07 1.98
CA ILE A 39 12.61 16.25 1.49
C ILE A 39 11.64 15.64 2.51
N ASP A 40 10.67 16.45 2.96
CA ASP A 40 9.57 16.00 3.82
C ASP A 40 8.68 14.97 3.08
N LEU A 41 9.05 13.70 3.22
CA LEU A 41 8.33 12.53 2.71
C LEU A 41 7.88 11.69 3.90
N VAL A 42 6.71 11.06 3.79
CA VAL A 42 6.28 9.99 4.70
C VAL A 42 5.76 8.84 3.84
N ALA A 43 6.25 7.63 4.08
CA ALA A 43 5.87 6.47 3.28
C ALA A 43 4.96 5.51 4.04
N VAL A 44 4.09 4.80 3.31
CA VAL A 44 3.22 3.76 3.85
C VAL A 44 3.25 2.53 2.95
N SER A 45 3.34 1.35 3.56
CA SER A 45 3.25 0.06 2.91
C SER A 45 2.53 -0.97 3.78
N LEU A 46 2.27 -2.17 3.26
CA LEU A 46 1.76 -3.28 4.05
C LEU A 46 2.92 -4.09 4.64
N PHE A 47 2.76 -4.59 5.86
CA PHE A 47 3.68 -5.57 6.43
C PHE A 47 3.24 -6.98 6.04
N TYR A 48 3.94 -7.61 5.12
CA TYR A 48 3.71 -9.01 4.79
C TYR A 48 4.57 -9.90 5.68
N ARG A 49 3.94 -10.57 6.64
CA ARG A 49 4.59 -11.45 7.62
C ARG A 49 5.45 -12.53 6.96
N GLN A 50 5.03 -13.05 5.81
CA GLN A 50 5.75 -14.09 5.07
C GLN A 50 6.54 -13.53 3.87
N GLY A 51 6.55 -12.21 3.68
CA GLY A 51 7.25 -11.52 2.61
C GLY A 51 6.97 -12.08 1.21
N TYR A 52 8.05 -12.23 0.43
CA TYR A 52 8.10 -12.95 -0.83
C TYR A 52 8.86 -14.29 -0.68
N GLY A 53 8.70 -15.21 -1.63
CA GLY A 53 9.24 -16.57 -1.54
C GLY A 53 10.76 -16.61 -1.39
N ARG A 54 11.26 -17.29 -0.36
CA ARG A 54 12.70 -17.60 -0.24
C ARG A 54 13.02 -18.79 -1.14
N GLN A 55 13.75 -18.52 -2.22
CA GLN A 55 14.14 -19.51 -3.22
C GLN A 55 15.23 -20.46 -2.69
N HIS A 56 15.05 -21.74 -2.97
CA HIS A 56 16.03 -22.82 -2.78
C HIS A 56 16.25 -23.53 -4.11
N LEU A 57 17.49 -23.92 -4.39
CA LEU A 57 17.83 -24.75 -5.54
C LEU A 57 18.42 -26.07 -5.02
N ASP A 58 17.83 -27.18 -5.43
CA ASP A 58 18.39 -28.49 -5.11
C ASP A 58 19.61 -28.83 -6.00
N GLY A 59 20.27 -29.95 -5.74
CA GLY A 59 21.43 -30.39 -6.52
C GLY A 59 21.15 -30.71 -8.00
N SER A 60 19.88 -30.78 -8.40
CA SER A 60 19.44 -30.96 -9.79
C SER A 60 19.02 -29.65 -10.46
N GLY A 61 19.06 -28.54 -9.72
CA GLY A 61 18.61 -27.22 -10.20
C GLY A 61 17.08 -27.02 -10.12
N ASN A 62 16.34 -27.88 -9.42
CA ASN A 62 14.91 -27.65 -9.21
C ASN A 62 14.72 -26.56 -8.15
N GLN A 63 13.84 -25.61 -8.46
CA GLN A 63 13.43 -24.56 -7.53
C GLN A 63 12.37 -25.07 -6.56
N SER A 64 12.55 -24.73 -5.29
CA SER A 64 11.50 -24.76 -4.27
C SER A 64 11.52 -23.47 -3.47
N GLU A 65 10.43 -23.18 -2.75
CA GLU A 65 10.26 -21.94 -2.02
C GLU A 65 9.78 -22.19 -0.59
N THR A 66 10.25 -21.36 0.33
CA THR A 66 9.72 -21.31 1.70
C THR A 66 9.28 -19.90 2.04
N TYR A 67 8.31 -19.80 2.94
CA TYR A 67 7.67 -18.55 3.34
C TYR A 67 7.72 -18.41 4.87
N PRO A 68 8.92 -18.30 5.47
CA PRO A 68 9.05 -18.15 6.91
C PRO A 68 8.42 -16.82 7.35
N GLU A 69 7.77 -16.83 8.51
CA GLU A 69 7.26 -15.60 9.09
C GLU A 69 8.39 -14.75 9.68
N MET A 70 8.31 -13.44 9.47
CA MET A 70 9.16 -12.42 10.06
C MET A 70 8.46 -11.81 11.28
N ASP A 71 9.24 -11.63 12.34
CA ASP A 71 8.83 -10.80 13.46
C ASP A 71 9.16 -9.33 13.12
N PRO A 72 8.16 -8.44 12.99
CA PRO A 72 8.42 -7.03 12.70
C PRO A 72 9.31 -6.39 13.75
N ALA A 73 9.32 -6.85 15.00
CA ALA A 73 10.16 -6.30 16.06
C ALA A 73 11.68 -6.51 15.82
N GLU A 74 12.07 -7.38 14.89
CA GLU A 74 13.48 -7.55 14.51
C GLU A 74 14.02 -6.38 13.68
N HIS A 75 13.15 -5.65 12.96
CA HIS A 75 13.53 -4.59 12.03
C HIS A 75 12.80 -3.26 12.23
N LEU A 76 11.63 -3.29 12.86
CA LEU A 76 10.69 -2.17 12.97
C LEU A 76 10.39 -1.87 14.44
N SER A 77 10.08 -0.60 14.71
CA SER A 77 9.60 -0.16 16.02
C SER A 77 8.08 -0.19 16.07
N ASP A 78 7.52 -0.69 17.18
CA ASP A 78 6.08 -0.60 17.44
C ASP A 78 5.71 0.86 17.75
N THR A 79 4.75 1.41 17.02
CA THR A 79 4.26 2.77 17.29
C THR A 79 3.28 2.83 18.46
N GLY A 80 2.72 1.68 18.88
CA GLY A 80 1.62 1.58 19.83
C GLY A 80 0.28 2.04 19.28
N VAL A 81 0.19 2.36 17.98
CA VAL A 81 -1.03 2.79 17.31
C VAL A 81 -1.65 1.63 16.55
N GLU A 82 -2.96 1.51 16.70
CA GLU A 82 -3.78 0.53 15.99
C GLU A 82 -4.81 1.26 15.11
N LEU A 83 -4.94 0.79 13.87
CA LEU A 83 -5.94 1.22 12.91
C LEU A 83 -7.13 0.25 12.98
N ALA A 84 -8.35 0.79 12.92
CA ALA A 84 -9.58 0.01 12.75
C ALA A 84 -10.36 0.54 11.53
N LEU A 85 -10.72 -0.35 10.61
CA LEU A 85 -11.46 -0.04 9.39
C LEU A 85 -12.71 -0.92 9.28
N PRO A 86 -13.87 -0.38 8.89
CA PRO A 86 -14.98 -1.23 8.49
C PRO A 86 -14.60 -1.98 7.20
N LEU A 87 -14.73 -3.30 7.20
CA LEU A 87 -14.48 -4.15 6.05
C LEU A 87 -15.28 -5.45 6.15
N ASP A 88 -15.92 -5.87 5.05
CA ASP A 88 -16.69 -7.12 4.95
C ASP A 88 -17.79 -7.25 6.02
N GLY A 89 -18.44 -6.15 6.39
CA GLY A 89 -19.47 -6.13 7.44
C GLY A 89 -18.93 -6.33 8.86
N SER A 90 -17.61 -6.31 9.04
CA SER A 90 -16.92 -6.39 10.33
C SER A 90 -15.83 -5.31 10.43
N THR A 91 -14.88 -5.44 11.37
CA THR A 91 -13.78 -4.49 11.55
C THR A 91 -12.45 -5.17 11.28
N LEU A 92 -11.70 -4.64 10.32
CA LEU A 92 -10.29 -4.95 10.11
C LEU A 92 -9.43 -4.11 11.05
N HIS A 93 -8.66 -4.77 11.89
CA HIS A 93 -7.66 -4.17 12.77
C HIS A 93 -6.27 -4.28 12.14
N SER A 94 -5.43 -3.26 12.32
CA SER A 94 -4.03 -3.31 11.88
C SER A 94 -3.12 -2.60 12.88
N ARG A 95 -2.02 -3.27 13.24
CA ARG A 95 -0.93 -2.65 14.02
C ARG A 95 -0.03 -1.86 13.10
N ILE A 96 0.41 -0.70 13.57
CA ILE A 96 1.27 0.19 12.80
C ILE A 96 2.71 0.10 13.30
N TRP A 97 3.60 -0.32 12.41
CA TRP A 97 5.03 -0.41 12.66
C TRP A 97 5.78 0.72 11.96
N LEU A 98 6.93 1.11 12.49
CA LEU A 98 7.76 2.21 11.97
C LEU A 98 9.18 1.74 11.64
N ALA A 99 9.63 2.09 10.43
CA ALA A 99 11.04 2.20 10.08
C ALA A 99 11.42 3.67 9.91
N GLU A 100 12.57 4.07 10.45
CA GLU A 100 13.14 5.40 10.24
C GLU A 100 14.33 5.32 9.28
N VAL A 101 14.19 5.90 8.08
CA VAL A 101 15.29 5.97 7.12
C VAL A 101 16.01 7.30 7.29
N ARG A 102 17.26 7.25 7.73
CA ARG A 102 18.10 8.42 7.97
C ARG A 102 19.05 8.65 6.79
N GLY A 103 18.95 9.84 6.19
CA GLY A 103 19.85 10.26 5.13
C GLY A 103 21.19 10.78 5.66
N VAL A 104 22.15 11.00 4.75
CA VAL A 104 23.51 11.48 5.08
C VAL A 104 23.52 12.85 5.77
N GLY A 105 22.51 13.68 5.52
CA GLY A 105 22.32 14.98 6.16
C GLY A 105 21.63 14.93 7.52
N GLY A 106 21.27 13.73 8.01
CA GLY A 106 20.60 13.52 9.29
C GLY A 106 19.07 13.65 9.26
N HIS A 107 18.48 14.10 8.13
CA HIS A 107 17.04 14.10 7.93
C HIS A 107 16.49 12.67 7.93
N VAL A 108 15.27 12.50 8.44
CA VAL A 108 14.63 11.19 8.65
C VAL A 108 13.32 11.16 7.90
N VAL A 109 13.14 10.13 7.08
CA VAL A 109 11.88 9.80 6.44
C VAL A 109 11.25 8.62 7.19
N PRO A 110 10.07 8.81 7.82
CA PRO A 110 9.34 7.71 8.42
C PRO A 110 8.65 6.85 7.36
N VAL A 111 8.75 5.53 7.52
CA VAL A 111 8.04 4.53 6.71
C VAL A 111 7.17 3.69 7.64
N TYR A 112 5.86 3.74 7.43
CA TYR A 112 4.89 2.99 8.22
C TYR A 112 4.47 1.71 7.51
N PHE A 113 4.35 0.65 8.29
CA PHE A 113 3.88 -0.64 7.81
C PHE A 113 2.60 -1.06 8.53
N LEU A 114 1.57 -1.41 7.76
CA LEU A 114 0.28 -1.91 8.23
C LEU A 114 0.30 -3.43 8.35
N ASP A 115 0.22 -3.94 9.57
CA ASP A 115 0.23 -5.38 9.86
C ASP A 115 -1.15 -5.86 10.31
N THR A 116 -1.75 -6.81 9.60
CA THR A 116 -3.08 -7.36 9.95
C THR A 116 -3.01 -8.56 10.88
N ARG A 117 -1.82 -8.98 11.32
CA ARG A 117 -1.67 -10.03 12.35
C ARG A 117 -2.11 -9.49 13.71
N HIS A 118 -3.42 -9.49 13.93
CA HIS A 118 -4.08 -8.92 15.09
C HIS A 118 -5.01 -9.96 15.75
N PRO A 119 -5.05 -10.07 17.10
CA PRO A 119 -5.90 -11.06 17.78
C PRO A 119 -7.40 -10.84 17.56
N ASP A 120 -7.83 -9.60 17.31
CA ASP A 120 -9.25 -9.27 17.07
C ASP A 120 -9.67 -9.46 15.60
N ASN A 121 -8.73 -9.78 14.70
CA ASN A 121 -9.07 -10.05 13.31
C ASN A 121 -9.60 -11.47 13.13
N ALA A 122 -10.64 -11.59 12.31
CA ALA A 122 -11.03 -12.87 11.76
C ALA A 122 -9.88 -13.49 10.93
N PRO A 123 -9.81 -14.82 10.79
CA PRO A 123 -8.72 -15.50 10.07
C PRO A 123 -8.49 -14.96 8.65
N GLU A 124 -9.56 -14.62 7.93
CA GLU A 124 -9.54 -14.03 6.60
C GLU A 124 -8.87 -12.64 6.56
N HIS A 125 -9.11 -11.79 7.56
CA HIS A 125 -8.50 -10.47 7.68
C HIS A 125 -7.04 -10.56 8.14
N ALA A 126 -6.75 -11.47 9.07
CA ALA A 126 -5.39 -11.76 9.48
C ALA A 126 -4.53 -12.30 8.33
N ALA A 127 -5.14 -13.03 7.39
CA ALA A 127 -4.45 -13.59 6.23
C ALA A 127 -4.06 -12.54 5.17
N LEU A 128 -4.67 -11.34 5.18
CA LEU A 128 -4.33 -10.26 4.24
C LEU A 128 -2.85 -9.85 4.34
N GLY A 129 -2.27 -9.89 5.54
CA GLY A 129 -0.86 -9.59 5.81
C GLY A 129 0.08 -10.79 5.64
N ASN A 130 -0.34 -11.90 5.03
CA ASN A 130 0.55 -13.06 4.86
C ASN A 130 1.61 -12.80 3.78
N ARG A 131 1.21 -12.75 2.50
CA ARG A 131 2.13 -12.77 1.36
C ARG A 131 1.94 -11.57 0.43
N LEU A 132 3.06 -11.01 0.00
CA LEU A 132 3.12 -10.04 -1.09
C LEU A 132 2.75 -10.74 -2.40
N TYR A 133 1.82 -10.15 -3.18
CA TYR A 133 1.24 -10.74 -4.39
C TYR A 133 0.67 -12.16 -4.19
N GLY A 134 0.24 -12.49 -2.97
CA GLY A 134 -0.43 -13.74 -2.66
C GLY A 134 -1.95 -13.64 -2.68
N GLY A 135 -2.61 -14.80 -2.68
CA GLY A 135 -4.06 -14.89 -2.66
C GLY A 135 -4.68 -14.77 -4.05
N ASP A 136 -5.98 -14.53 -4.06
CA ASP A 136 -6.81 -14.29 -5.23
C ASP A 136 -7.24 -12.82 -5.32
N ASP A 137 -8.04 -12.47 -6.32
CA ASP A 137 -8.54 -11.10 -6.54
C ASP A 137 -9.27 -10.54 -5.30
N ALA A 138 -10.00 -11.39 -4.58
CA ALA A 138 -10.69 -11.00 -3.35
C ALA A 138 -9.70 -10.58 -2.25
N THR A 139 -8.59 -11.31 -2.12
CA THR A 139 -7.50 -10.98 -1.19
C THR A 139 -6.81 -9.69 -1.63
N ARG A 140 -6.47 -9.58 -2.92
CA ARG A 140 -5.76 -8.43 -3.51
C ARG A 140 -6.56 -7.13 -3.35
N LEU A 141 -7.85 -7.14 -3.65
CA LEU A 141 -8.72 -5.98 -3.50
C LEU A 141 -8.73 -5.44 -2.05
N ARG A 142 -8.73 -6.34 -1.05
CA ARG A 142 -8.71 -5.96 0.38
C ARG A 142 -7.34 -5.47 0.84
N GLN A 143 -6.26 -6.02 0.28
CA GLN A 143 -4.92 -5.48 0.48
C GLN A 143 -4.83 -4.04 -0.06
N GLU A 144 -5.34 -3.79 -1.27
CA GLU A 144 -5.36 -2.44 -1.85
C GLU A 144 -6.24 -1.47 -1.06
N PHE A 145 -7.37 -1.94 -0.52
CA PHE A 145 -8.20 -1.16 0.40
C PHE A 145 -7.43 -0.75 1.65
N LEU A 146 -6.77 -1.71 2.32
CA LEU A 146 -5.96 -1.44 3.49
C LEU A 146 -4.80 -0.48 3.17
N LEU A 147 -4.12 -0.67 2.04
CA LEU A 147 -3.01 0.18 1.63
C LEU A 147 -3.48 1.61 1.34
N GLY A 148 -4.52 1.76 0.52
CA GLY A 148 -5.01 3.07 0.09
C GLY A 148 -5.76 3.80 1.20
N VAL A 149 -6.91 3.25 1.62
CA VAL A 149 -7.78 3.86 2.65
C VAL A 149 -7.08 3.82 4.01
N GLY A 150 -6.58 2.64 4.39
CA GLY A 150 -5.91 2.47 5.68
C GLY A 150 -4.61 3.25 5.78
N GLY A 151 -3.86 3.39 4.69
CA GLY A 151 -2.64 4.19 4.66
C GLY A 151 -2.90 5.67 4.92
N ILE A 152 -3.86 6.28 4.21
CA ILE A 152 -4.22 7.69 4.43
C ILE A 152 -4.76 7.92 5.85
N ARG A 153 -5.60 7.03 6.37
CA ARG A 153 -6.11 7.13 7.75
C ARG A 153 -5.02 6.95 8.81
N THR A 154 -4.05 6.08 8.56
CA THR A 154 -2.86 5.90 9.42
C THR A 154 -2.04 7.18 9.51
N LEU A 155 -1.78 7.84 8.37
CA LEU A 155 -1.07 9.12 8.36
C LEU A 155 -1.79 10.19 9.17
N LYS A 156 -3.12 10.23 9.09
CA LYS A 156 -3.94 11.14 9.91
C LYS A 156 -3.85 10.82 11.40
N LEU A 157 -3.97 9.54 11.78
CA LEU A 157 -3.85 9.08 13.18
C LEU A 157 -2.50 9.46 13.79
N LEU A 158 -1.44 9.37 13.00
CA LEU A 158 -0.06 9.67 13.41
C LEU A 158 0.31 11.16 13.30
N GLY A 159 -0.64 12.03 12.94
CA GLY A 159 -0.43 13.47 12.93
C GLY A 159 0.29 14.04 11.69
N HIS A 160 0.35 13.29 10.59
CA HIS A 160 0.93 13.77 9.32
C HIS A 160 -0.02 14.65 8.50
N SER A 161 -1.30 14.71 8.86
CA SER A 161 -2.28 15.59 8.21
C SER A 161 -2.19 17.04 8.71
N PRO A 162 -2.30 18.05 7.84
CA PRO A 162 -2.52 17.96 6.39
C PRO A 162 -1.25 17.56 5.61
N ILE A 163 -1.43 16.72 4.59
CA ILE A 163 -0.40 16.34 3.63
C ILE A 163 -0.37 17.32 2.45
N ARG A 164 0.81 17.48 1.83
CA ARG A 164 0.98 18.34 0.65
C ARG A 164 0.43 17.70 -0.62
N GLY A 165 0.49 16.38 -0.70
CA GLY A 165 0.19 15.59 -1.89
C GLY A 165 0.35 14.11 -1.60
N ILE A 166 -0.17 13.28 -2.51
CA ILE A 166 0.00 11.83 -2.51
C ILE A 166 0.80 11.40 -3.74
N HIS A 167 1.67 10.42 -3.58
CA HIS A 167 2.35 9.71 -4.67
C HIS A 167 1.95 8.25 -4.61
N LEU A 168 1.25 7.80 -5.66
CA LEU A 168 0.77 6.45 -5.83
C LEU A 168 1.78 5.66 -6.67
N ASN A 169 2.48 4.72 -6.03
CA ASN A 169 3.39 3.82 -6.72
C ASN A 169 2.62 2.60 -7.25
N GLU A 170 2.21 2.68 -8.52
CA GLU A 170 1.34 1.73 -9.24
C GLU A 170 -0.14 1.76 -8.80
N GLY A 171 -1.00 1.10 -9.60
CA GLY A 171 -2.45 0.99 -9.38
C GLY A 171 -2.88 0.47 -8.01
N HIS A 172 -2.04 -0.28 -7.31
CA HIS A 172 -2.36 -0.85 -5.98
C HIS A 172 -2.71 0.20 -4.93
N CYS A 173 -2.26 1.44 -5.14
CA CYS A 173 -2.44 2.54 -4.20
C CYS A 173 -3.66 3.40 -4.52
N THR A 174 -4.39 3.12 -5.61
CA THR A 174 -5.42 4.02 -6.18
C THR A 174 -6.52 4.40 -5.19
N PHE A 175 -6.91 3.51 -4.27
CA PHE A 175 -7.92 3.83 -3.27
C PHE A 175 -7.52 4.95 -2.29
N ALA A 176 -6.23 5.29 -2.18
CA ALA A 176 -5.79 6.47 -1.43
C ALA A 176 -6.39 7.76 -2.01
N ALA A 177 -6.46 7.88 -3.33
CA ALA A 177 -7.05 9.04 -4.00
C ALA A 177 -8.55 9.19 -3.69
N LEU A 178 -9.28 8.07 -3.64
CA LEU A 178 -10.69 8.05 -3.24
C LEU A 178 -10.88 8.47 -1.78
N GLU A 179 -10.04 7.98 -0.88
CA GLU A 179 -10.07 8.39 0.52
C GLU A 179 -9.76 9.89 0.69
N MET A 180 -8.87 10.47 -0.13
CA MET A 180 -8.63 11.92 -0.12
C MET A 180 -9.88 12.72 -0.54
N LEU A 181 -10.61 12.28 -1.57
CA LEU A 181 -11.88 12.89 -1.95
C LEU A 181 -12.91 12.80 -0.81
N ALA A 182 -13.02 11.64 -0.17
CA ALA A 182 -13.91 11.43 0.97
C ALA A 182 -13.54 12.30 2.18
N GLN A 183 -12.25 12.64 2.34
CA GLN A 183 -11.76 13.57 3.37
C GLN A 183 -11.86 15.05 2.97
N GLY A 184 -12.51 15.35 1.84
CA GLY A 184 -12.91 16.71 1.46
C GLY A 184 -12.05 17.36 0.39
N TRP A 185 -11.09 16.65 -0.21
CA TRP A 185 -10.42 17.16 -1.41
C TRP A 185 -11.40 17.21 -2.58
N SER A 186 -11.35 18.30 -3.34
CA SER A 186 -12.00 18.38 -4.63
C SER A 186 -11.19 17.63 -5.71
N ARG A 187 -11.83 17.34 -6.84
CA ARG A 187 -11.13 16.76 -8.01
C ARG A 187 -10.01 17.65 -8.54
N ASP A 188 -10.16 18.98 -8.45
CA ASP A 188 -9.10 19.94 -8.88
C ASP A 188 -7.91 19.94 -7.92
N GLU A 189 -8.14 19.80 -6.61
CA GLU A 189 -7.06 19.65 -5.63
C GLU A 189 -6.33 18.32 -5.80
N LEU A 190 -7.10 17.24 -6.00
CA LEU A 190 -6.56 15.91 -6.22
C LEU A 190 -5.67 15.88 -7.47
N SER A 191 -6.13 16.39 -8.61
CA SER A 191 -5.33 16.35 -9.85
C SER A 191 -4.06 17.19 -9.78
N ARG A 192 -4.04 18.25 -8.95
CA ARG A 192 -2.83 19.07 -8.73
C ARG A 192 -1.87 18.49 -7.71
N SER A 193 -2.33 17.57 -6.86
CA SER A 193 -1.61 17.12 -5.67
C SER A 193 -1.49 15.60 -5.58
N CYS A 194 -1.91 14.87 -6.62
CA CYS A 194 -1.74 13.44 -6.78
C CYS A 194 -0.73 13.18 -7.90
N LEU A 195 0.32 12.41 -7.60
CA LEU A 195 1.24 11.89 -8.61
C LEU A 195 0.99 10.39 -8.73
N PHE A 196 0.48 9.96 -9.87
CA PHE A 196 0.37 8.54 -10.21
C PHE A 196 1.58 8.09 -11.04
N THR A 197 2.20 6.97 -10.67
CA THR A 197 3.28 6.35 -11.45
C THR A 197 2.91 4.92 -11.78
N THR A 198 2.90 4.55 -13.06
CA THR A 198 2.76 3.16 -13.50
C THR A 198 4.04 2.68 -14.15
N HIS A 199 4.43 1.45 -13.85
CA HIS A 199 5.65 0.81 -14.33
C HIS A 199 5.36 -0.31 -15.33
N THR A 200 4.11 -0.73 -15.41
CA THR A 200 3.67 -1.82 -16.26
C THR A 200 3.18 -1.29 -17.61
N PRO A 201 3.90 -1.54 -18.72
CA PRO A 201 3.51 -1.03 -20.03
C PRO A 201 2.39 -1.84 -20.70
N VAL A 202 2.00 -2.98 -20.11
CA VAL A 202 1.05 -3.93 -20.71
C VAL A 202 -0.18 -4.16 -19.80
N PRO A 203 -1.39 -4.27 -20.37
CA PRO A 203 -2.63 -4.40 -19.60
C PRO A 203 -2.69 -5.62 -18.66
N SER A 204 -1.93 -6.68 -18.95
CA SER A 204 -1.95 -7.93 -18.18
C SER A 204 -1.31 -7.82 -16.79
N GLY A 205 -0.56 -6.74 -16.50
CA GLY A 205 -0.01 -6.49 -15.18
C GLY A 205 -0.78 -5.42 -14.38
N HIS A 206 -1.96 -5.03 -14.84
CA HIS A 206 -2.84 -4.11 -14.11
C HIS A 206 -3.92 -4.90 -13.39
N ASP A 207 -4.04 -4.70 -12.08
CA ASP A 207 -5.12 -5.30 -11.30
C ASP A 207 -6.49 -4.79 -11.80
N ARG A 208 -7.41 -5.74 -11.96
CA ARG A 208 -8.77 -5.55 -12.48
C ARG A 208 -9.72 -6.32 -11.60
N PHE A 209 -10.70 -5.64 -11.04
CA PHE A 209 -11.68 -6.23 -10.13
C PHE A 209 -13.09 -6.05 -10.67
N ALA A 210 -14.00 -6.95 -10.32
CA ALA A 210 -15.41 -6.75 -10.64
C ALA A 210 -15.94 -5.50 -9.92
N TRP A 211 -16.69 -4.65 -10.62
CA TRP A 211 -17.25 -3.42 -10.04
C TRP A 211 -18.10 -3.67 -8.80
N SER A 212 -18.83 -4.78 -8.75
CA SER A 212 -19.62 -5.19 -7.57
C SER A 212 -18.76 -5.40 -6.34
N ASP A 213 -17.59 -6.01 -6.51
CA ASP A 213 -16.68 -6.33 -5.40
C ASP A 213 -16.01 -5.06 -4.89
N VAL A 214 -15.58 -4.18 -5.82
CA VAL A 214 -15.03 -2.86 -5.48
C VAL A 214 -16.05 -2.03 -4.71
N ALA A 215 -17.30 -1.95 -5.20
CA ALA A 215 -18.36 -1.22 -4.53
C ALA A 215 -18.67 -1.79 -3.13
N SER A 216 -18.64 -3.11 -2.99
CA SER A 216 -18.84 -3.77 -1.69
C SER A 216 -17.71 -3.51 -0.70
N VAL A 217 -16.46 -3.48 -1.17
CA VAL A 217 -15.28 -3.26 -0.30
C VAL A 217 -15.14 -1.78 0.09
N LEU A 218 -15.42 -0.86 -0.84
CA LEU A 218 -15.28 0.58 -0.61
C LEU A 218 -16.44 1.22 0.15
N ASP A 219 -17.57 0.53 0.29
CA ASP A 219 -18.75 0.95 1.08
C ASP A 219 -19.07 2.45 0.98
N GLY A 220 -19.34 2.92 -0.24
CA GLY A 220 -19.74 4.31 -0.51
C GLY A 220 -18.59 5.30 -0.77
N LEU A 221 -17.32 4.87 -0.75
CA LEU A 221 -16.20 5.71 -1.18
C LEU A 221 -16.08 5.85 -2.71
N LEU A 222 -16.73 4.95 -3.48
CA LEU A 222 -16.65 4.97 -4.93
C LEU A 222 -17.49 6.09 -5.54
N PRO A 223 -16.92 6.99 -6.36
CA PRO A 223 -17.67 8.03 -7.06
C PRO A 223 -18.70 7.44 -8.03
N ALA A 224 -19.84 8.11 -8.19
CA ALA A 224 -20.92 7.64 -9.09
C ALA A 224 -20.49 7.59 -10.57
N ASP A 225 -19.51 8.40 -10.96
CA ASP A 225 -18.92 8.48 -12.30
C ASP A 225 -17.67 7.58 -12.45
N ALA A 226 -17.35 6.73 -11.48
CA ALA A 226 -16.12 5.92 -11.52
C ALA A 226 -16.00 5.01 -12.75
N GLN A 227 -17.11 4.40 -13.19
CA GLN A 227 -17.13 3.56 -14.39
C GLN A 227 -16.84 4.37 -15.66
N GLU A 228 -17.48 5.53 -15.79
CA GLU A 228 -17.27 6.47 -16.90
C GLU A 228 -15.81 6.95 -16.96
N LEU A 229 -15.22 7.27 -15.80
CA LEU A 229 -13.84 7.72 -15.70
C LEU A 229 -12.82 6.68 -16.19
N THR A 230 -13.09 5.40 -15.94
CA THR A 230 -12.22 4.32 -16.40
C THR A 230 -12.46 3.91 -17.85
N GLY A 231 -13.63 4.23 -18.41
CA GLY A 231 -14.03 3.79 -19.75
C GLY A 231 -14.19 2.26 -19.88
N ASP A 232 -14.48 1.57 -18.78
CA ASP A 232 -14.59 0.10 -18.70
C ASP A 232 -15.80 -0.29 -17.85
N ASP A 233 -16.86 -0.75 -18.52
CA ASP A 233 -18.12 -1.12 -17.87
C ASP A 233 -18.07 -2.52 -17.23
N GLU A 234 -17.07 -3.34 -17.59
CA GLU A 234 -16.97 -4.73 -17.12
C GLU A 234 -16.16 -4.83 -15.83
N THR A 235 -15.01 -4.17 -15.78
CA THR A 235 -14.05 -4.28 -14.66
C THR A 235 -13.51 -2.93 -14.23
N CYS A 236 -13.28 -2.79 -12.93
CA CYS A 236 -12.54 -1.67 -12.38
C CYS A 236 -11.04 -1.91 -12.55
N SER A 237 -10.42 -1.24 -13.53
CA SER A 237 -8.97 -1.26 -13.68
C SER A 237 -8.33 -0.22 -12.76
N MET A 238 -7.47 -0.69 -11.85
CA MET A 238 -6.86 0.17 -10.83
C MET A 238 -5.90 1.20 -11.40
N SER A 239 -5.24 0.88 -12.52
CA SER A 239 -4.38 1.83 -13.24
C SER A 239 -5.20 2.88 -13.98
N HIS A 240 -6.29 2.51 -14.67
CA HIS A 240 -7.14 3.50 -15.34
C HIS A 240 -7.84 4.42 -14.33
N LEU A 241 -8.31 3.86 -13.20
CA LEU A 241 -8.90 4.65 -12.14
C LEU A 241 -7.86 5.60 -11.52
N GLY A 242 -6.64 5.13 -11.27
CA GLY A 242 -5.54 5.96 -10.79
C GLY A 242 -5.19 7.10 -11.74
N ILE A 243 -5.11 6.82 -13.04
CA ILE A 243 -4.87 7.82 -14.10
C ILE A 243 -6.01 8.82 -14.21
N ALA A 244 -7.26 8.38 -14.07
CA ALA A 244 -8.42 9.28 -14.20
C ALA A 244 -8.60 10.20 -12.97
N LEU A 245 -8.03 9.82 -11.83
CA LEU A 245 -8.08 10.58 -10.58
C LEU A 245 -6.90 11.56 -10.39
N ALA A 246 -5.73 11.23 -10.93
CA ALA A 246 -4.51 12.04 -10.87
C ALA A 246 -4.43 13.01 -12.06
#